data_AF-A0A225VK44-F1
#
_entry.id   AF-A0A225VK44-F1
#
_cell.length_a   1.000
_cell.length_b   1.000
_cell.length_c   1.000
_cell.angle_alpha   90.00
_cell.angle_beta   90.00
_cell.angle_gamma   90.00
#
_symmetry.space_group_name_H-M   'P 1'
#
loop_
_entity.id
_entity.type
_entity.pdbx_description
1 polymer ?
#
loop_
_entity_poly.entity_id
_entity_poly.type
_entity_poly.pdbx_seq_one_letter_code
_entity_poly.pdbx_strand_id
1 'polypeptide(L)'
;MLVWQDIFTEDEVMSDSFKVVPCKDLEGNEVSGMFQVESKTVAKGADNVDIGCGDAFGGEEEAVDDSVETVNNVIDESVGFGYNETGFDTKAELKTYLKSFFRKVMKNLKSSDASDETLAQFKSDAQEIVKFLVSMFKELQFYMFKSFDSEAGMAYAYYPEGAIAPTFCYIKWGLKEVKF
;
A
#
# COMPACT_ATOMS: atom_id res chain seq x y z
N MET A 1 18.41 1.91 -7.02
CA MET A 1 17.22 1.64 -6.17
C MET A 1 15.99 2.03 -6.96
N LEU A 2 14.95 1.21 -6.97
CA LEU A 2 13.67 1.54 -7.61
C LEU A 2 12.66 1.94 -6.53
N VAL A 3 12.00 3.07 -6.74
CA VAL A 3 10.97 3.61 -5.86
C VAL A 3 9.71 3.87 -6.66
N TRP A 4 8.56 3.58 -6.07
CA TRP A 4 7.27 4.01 -6.57
C TRP A 4 6.88 5.31 -5.90
N GLN A 5 6.53 6.30 -6.72
CA GLN A 5 6.08 7.62 -6.27
C GLN A 5 4.64 7.87 -6.67
N ASP A 6 3.86 8.53 -5.81
CA ASP A 6 2.55 9.05 -6.18
C ASP A 6 2.67 10.09 -7.29
N ILE A 7 1.83 9.98 -8.32
CA ILE A 7 1.90 10.88 -9.49
C ILE A 7 1.41 12.30 -9.20
N PHE A 8 0.79 12.57 -8.06
CA PHE A 8 0.23 13.87 -7.69
C PHE A 8 1.03 14.59 -6.61
N THR A 9 1.53 13.88 -5.60
CA THR A 9 2.32 14.46 -4.50
C THR A 9 3.82 14.26 -4.65
N GLU A 10 4.23 13.30 -5.50
CA GLU A 10 5.63 12.84 -5.61
C GLU A 10 6.17 12.19 -4.34
N ASP A 11 5.31 11.89 -3.36
CA ASP A 11 5.69 11.11 -2.19
C ASP A 11 6.21 9.75 -2.63
N GLU A 12 7.31 9.32 -2.03
CA GLU A 12 7.78 7.94 -2.12
C GLU A 12 6.87 7.06 -1.26
N VAL A 13 6.33 5.99 -1.84
CA VAL A 13 5.32 5.15 -1.16
C VAL A 13 5.75 3.69 -1.06
N MET A 14 6.67 3.24 -1.90
CA MET A 14 7.15 1.87 -1.87
C MET A 14 8.51 1.80 -2.59
N SER A 15 9.32 0.81 -2.28
CA SER A 15 10.61 0.58 -2.93
C SER A 15 10.88 -0.91 -3.21
N ASP A 16 11.83 -1.18 -4.10
CA ASP A 16 12.22 -2.53 -4.50
C ASP A 16 12.90 -3.35 -3.40
N SER A 17 13.10 -2.77 -2.20
CA SER A 17 13.47 -3.54 -1.00
C SER A 17 12.32 -4.41 -0.47
N PHE A 18 11.07 -4.13 -0.87
CA PHE A 18 9.90 -4.94 -0.51
C PHE A 18 9.59 -5.97 -1.60
N LYS A 19 9.10 -7.14 -1.20
CA LYS A 19 8.67 -8.17 -2.14
C LYS A 19 7.29 -7.82 -2.72
N VAL A 20 7.30 -7.22 -3.91
CA VAL A 20 6.09 -6.91 -4.67
C VAL A 20 5.49 -8.18 -5.26
N VAL A 21 4.20 -8.42 -4.98
CA VAL A 21 3.44 -9.52 -5.59
C VAL A 21 2.12 -9.00 -6.17
N PRO A 22 1.51 -9.70 -7.15
CA PRO A 22 0.19 -9.34 -7.64
C PRO A 22 -0.83 -9.28 -6.52
N CYS A 23 -1.68 -8.25 -6.53
CA CYS A 23 -2.79 -8.16 -5.59
C CYS A 23 -3.83 -9.21 -5.93
N LYS A 24 -4.37 -9.90 -4.93
CA LYS A 24 -5.43 -10.89 -5.13
C LYS A 24 -6.70 -10.51 -4.40
N ASP A 25 -7.84 -10.80 -5.00
CA ASP A 25 -9.14 -10.69 -4.33
C ASP A 25 -9.37 -11.84 -3.33
N LEU A 26 -10.50 -11.79 -2.63
CA LEU A 26 -10.90 -12.82 -1.66
C LEU A 26 -11.10 -14.21 -2.27
N GLU A 27 -11.27 -14.30 -3.60
CA GLU A 27 -11.44 -15.55 -4.34
C GLU A 27 -10.09 -16.05 -4.90
N GLY A 28 -9.00 -15.31 -4.68
CA GLY A 28 -7.66 -15.63 -5.14
C GLY A 28 -7.37 -15.19 -6.58
N ASN A 29 -8.27 -14.45 -7.22
CA ASN A 29 -8.06 -13.91 -8.55
C ASN A 29 -7.18 -12.66 -8.48
N GLU A 30 -6.34 -12.43 -9.49
CA GLU A 30 -5.54 -11.21 -9.57
C GLU A 30 -6.46 -9.99 -9.79
N VAL A 31 -6.21 -8.91 -9.03
CA VAL A 31 -6.86 -7.62 -9.23
C VAL A 31 -5.98 -6.77 -10.14
N SER A 32 -6.37 -6.66 -11.40
CA SER A 32 -5.62 -5.91 -12.42
C SER A 32 -5.45 -4.45 -11.99
N GLY A 33 -4.28 -3.88 -12.27
CA GLY A 33 -3.95 -2.51 -11.87
C GLY A 33 -3.60 -2.33 -10.40
N MET A 34 -3.43 -3.41 -9.62
CA MET A 34 -2.90 -3.36 -8.26
C MET A 34 -1.68 -4.27 -8.04
N PHE A 35 -0.91 -3.99 -6.99
CA PHE A 35 0.05 -4.90 -6.39
C PHE A 35 -0.07 -4.84 -4.87
N GLN A 36 0.53 -5.81 -4.19
CA GLN A 36 0.60 -5.83 -2.75
C GLN A 36 2.00 -6.16 -2.23
N VAL A 37 2.27 -5.76 -1.00
CA VAL A 37 3.51 -6.02 -0.26
C VAL A 37 3.18 -6.37 1.18
N GLU A 38 3.86 -7.38 1.71
CA GLU A 38 3.79 -7.69 3.14
C GLU A 38 4.75 -6.78 3.90
N SER A 39 4.27 -6.18 4.98
CA SER A 39 5.10 -5.38 5.89
C SER A 39 5.68 -6.23 7.02
N LYS A 40 6.57 -5.63 7.82
CA LYS A 40 7.14 -6.24 9.00
C LYS A 40 7.16 -5.26 10.17
N THR A 41 7.14 -5.82 11.37
CA THR A 41 7.46 -5.09 12.60
C THR A 41 8.97 -5.13 12.81
N VAL A 42 9.59 -3.96 12.99
CA VAL A 42 11.05 -3.80 13.15
C VAL A 42 11.37 -2.90 14.32
N ALA A 43 12.59 -2.99 14.86
CA ALA A 43 13.06 -2.06 15.89
C ALA A 43 13.20 -0.63 15.33
N LYS A 44 12.69 0.37 16.05
CA LYS A 44 12.87 1.77 15.69
C LYS A 44 14.29 2.23 16.03
N GLY A 45 15.00 2.80 15.06
CA GLY A 45 16.33 3.36 15.26
C GLY A 45 17.49 2.37 15.29
N ALA A 46 17.26 1.08 15.05
CA ALA A 46 18.32 0.11 14.75
C ALA A 46 18.39 -0.11 13.24
N ASP A 47 19.59 -0.26 12.69
CA ASP A 47 19.79 -0.68 11.30
C ASP A 47 19.15 -2.06 11.07
N ASN A 48 17.89 -2.09 10.59
CA ASN A 48 17.18 -3.27 10.11
C ASN A 48 17.34 -4.55 10.97
N VAL A 49 17.19 -4.46 12.29
CA VAL A 49 17.09 -5.66 13.13
C VAL A 49 15.66 -6.20 12.99
N ASP A 50 15.52 -7.32 12.28
CA ASP A 50 14.28 -8.11 12.19
C ASP A 50 14.01 -8.76 13.56
N ILE A 51 13.32 -8.02 14.44
CA ILE A 51 12.84 -8.52 15.73
C ILE A 51 11.57 -9.34 15.46
N GLY A 52 11.73 -10.53 14.88
CA GLY A 52 10.57 -11.37 14.53
C GLY A 52 10.83 -12.71 13.85
N CYS A 53 12.06 -13.00 13.42
CA CYS A 53 12.40 -14.27 12.75
C CYS A 53 13.49 -15.09 13.46
N GLY A 54 13.44 -15.16 14.80
CA GLY A 54 14.21 -16.13 15.59
C GLY A 54 13.40 -17.40 15.86
N ASP A 55 13.95 -18.55 15.49
CA ASP A 55 13.39 -19.90 15.53
C ASP A 55 12.40 -20.22 16.69
N ALA A 56 11.18 -20.65 16.33
CA ALA A 56 10.24 -21.30 17.25
C ALA A 56 10.67 -22.72 17.68
N PHE A 57 11.97 -23.05 17.66
CA PHE A 57 12.51 -24.33 18.12
C PHE A 57 13.89 -24.19 18.78
N GLY A 58 13.86 -23.87 20.08
CA GLY A 58 14.82 -24.40 21.06
C GLY A 58 16.11 -23.61 21.29
N GLY A 59 16.21 -23.02 22.49
CA GLY A 59 17.49 -22.69 23.13
C GLY A 59 17.62 -21.22 23.48
N GLU A 60 17.49 -20.94 24.79
CA GLU A 60 17.73 -19.66 25.48
C GLU A 60 16.80 -18.48 25.08
N GLU A 61 15.98 -18.07 26.05
CA GLU A 61 15.28 -16.78 26.05
C GLU A 61 16.33 -15.65 25.96
N GLU A 62 16.70 -15.25 24.75
CA GLU A 62 17.11 -13.88 24.49
C GLU A 62 15.90 -13.02 24.85
N ALA A 63 15.90 -12.55 26.10
CA ALA A 63 14.90 -11.65 26.62
C ALA A 63 14.80 -10.47 25.66
N VAL A 64 13.72 -10.41 24.89
CA VAL A 64 13.40 -9.25 24.07
C VAL A 64 13.32 -8.09 25.06
N ASP A 65 14.24 -7.14 24.95
CA ASP A 65 14.25 -5.96 25.80
C ASP A 65 12.96 -5.17 25.50
N ASP A 66 11.98 -5.26 26.40
CA ASP A 66 10.68 -4.59 26.33
C ASP A 66 10.80 -3.05 26.24
N SER A 67 12.01 -2.49 26.35
CA SER A 67 12.29 -1.07 26.11
C SER A 67 12.50 -0.70 24.63
N VAL A 68 12.64 -1.67 23.73
CA VAL A 68 12.84 -1.42 22.30
C VAL A 68 11.50 -1.11 21.63
N GLU A 69 11.31 0.17 21.26
CA GLU A 69 10.15 0.59 20.46
C GLU A 69 10.18 -0.12 19.10
N THR A 70 9.09 -0.79 18.74
CA THR A 70 8.94 -1.44 17.44
C THR A 70 7.90 -0.73 16.59
N VAL A 71 8.13 -0.72 15.28
CA VAL A 71 7.33 0.02 14.30
C VAL A 71 7.11 -0.80 13.03
N ASN A 72 6.06 -0.47 12.28
CA ASN A 72 5.83 -1.07 10.97
C ASN A 72 6.75 -0.43 9.93
N ASN A 73 7.52 -1.25 9.21
CA ASN A 73 8.55 -0.80 8.26
C ASN A 73 8.01 -0.15 6.97
N VAL A 74 6.69 -0.15 6.75
CA VAL A 74 6.04 0.62 5.67
C VAL A 74 5.53 1.96 6.22
N ILE A 75 4.89 1.94 7.39
CA ILE A 75 4.18 3.11 7.94
C ILE A 75 5.14 4.16 8.51
N ASP A 76 6.08 3.76 9.36
CA ASP A 76 6.87 4.70 10.16
C ASP A 76 7.78 5.58 9.29
N GLU A 77 7.87 6.87 9.62
CA GLU A 77 8.63 7.84 8.81
C GLU A 77 10.15 7.61 8.87
N SER A 78 10.66 7.04 9.97
CA SER A 78 12.10 6.87 10.17
C SER A 78 12.68 5.66 9.45
N VAL A 79 11.86 4.63 9.22
CA VAL A 79 12.27 3.37 8.57
C VAL A 79 11.54 3.09 7.25
N GLY A 80 10.40 3.74 7.01
CA GLY A 80 9.51 3.51 5.87
C GLY A 80 9.11 4.83 5.19
N PHE A 81 7.81 4.99 4.91
CA PHE A 81 7.30 6.03 4.01
C PHE A 81 6.49 7.14 4.70
N GLY A 82 6.31 7.08 6.02
CA GLY A 82 5.64 8.13 6.79
C GLY A 82 4.14 8.22 6.50
N TYR A 83 3.45 7.09 6.56
CA TYR A 83 2.01 7.01 6.31
C TYR A 83 1.18 7.51 7.47
N ASN A 84 0.02 8.07 7.14
CA ASN A 84 -0.94 8.58 8.11
C ASN A 84 -2.25 7.81 7.99
N GLU A 85 -2.65 7.16 9.08
CA GLU A 85 -3.92 6.44 9.13
C GLU A 85 -5.11 7.40 8.95
N THR A 86 -6.08 6.96 8.15
CA THR A 86 -7.33 7.67 7.88
C THR A 86 -8.48 6.68 7.80
N GLY A 87 -9.69 7.17 7.52
CA GLY A 87 -10.86 6.31 7.45
C GLY A 87 -11.99 6.90 6.64
N PHE A 88 -12.89 6.02 6.24
CA PHE A 88 -14.17 6.33 5.63
C PHE A 88 -15.26 5.75 6.53
N ASP A 89 -16.33 6.48 6.78
CA ASP A 89 -17.44 5.99 7.62
C ASP A 89 -18.29 4.96 6.86
N THR A 90 -18.34 5.12 5.53
CA THR A 90 -19.19 4.29 4.68
C THR A 90 -18.51 3.82 3.40
N LYS A 91 -18.96 2.67 2.87
CA LYS A 91 -18.60 2.21 1.51
C LYS A 91 -18.94 3.26 0.44
N ALA A 92 -19.93 4.13 0.68
CA ALA A 92 -20.32 5.17 -0.25
C ALA A 92 -19.30 6.31 -0.32
N GLU A 93 -18.71 6.69 0.80
CA GLU A 93 -17.59 7.65 0.84
C GLU A 93 -16.35 7.09 0.15
N LEU A 94 -15.97 5.83 0.44
CA LEU A 94 -14.86 5.17 -0.26
C LEU A 94 -15.08 5.18 -1.79
N LYS A 95 -16.29 4.82 -2.26
CA LYS A 95 -16.64 4.90 -3.69
C LYS A 95 -16.52 6.31 -4.25
N THR A 96 -16.88 7.33 -3.46
CA THR A 96 -16.84 8.74 -3.87
C THR A 96 -15.40 9.22 -4.00
N TYR A 97 -14.55 8.89 -3.04
CA TYR A 97 -13.12 9.12 -3.11
C TYR A 97 -12.49 8.42 -4.32
N LEU A 98 -12.67 7.10 -4.47
CA LEU A 98 -12.10 6.33 -5.59
C LEU A 98 -12.54 6.90 -6.95
N LYS A 99 -13.81 7.27 -7.09
CA LYS A 99 -14.32 7.90 -8.32
C LYS A 99 -13.62 9.24 -8.61
N SER A 100 -13.32 10.02 -7.59
CA SER A 100 -12.63 11.31 -7.73
C SER A 100 -11.15 11.12 -8.07
N PHE A 101 -10.48 10.21 -7.36
CA PHE A 101 -9.11 9.78 -7.63
C PHE A 101 -8.94 9.26 -9.07
N PHE A 102 -9.76 8.31 -9.51
CA PHE A 102 -9.67 7.78 -10.88
C PHE A 102 -10.00 8.82 -11.96
N ARG A 103 -10.82 9.84 -11.67
CA ARG A 103 -10.99 10.98 -12.59
C ARG A 103 -9.72 11.82 -12.68
N LYS A 104 -9.00 12.01 -11.58
CA LYS A 104 -7.70 12.73 -11.54
C LYS A 104 -6.65 11.95 -12.35
N VAL A 105 -6.58 10.63 -12.15
CA VAL A 105 -5.70 9.74 -12.93
C VAL A 105 -6.05 9.75 -14.43
N MET A 106 -7.33 9.64 -14.79
CA MET A 106 -7.78 9.72 -16.19
C MET A 106 -7.36 11.04 -16.84
N LYS A 107 -7.43 12.16 -16.13
CA LYS A 107 -6.97 13.45 -16.64
C LYS A 107 -5.46 13.44 -16.86
N ASN A 108 -4.68 12.93 -15.90
CA ASN A 108 -3.23 12.82 -16.02
C ASN A 108 -2.81 11.94 -17.22
N LEU A 109 -3.44 10.78 -17.41
CA LEU A 109 -3.19 9.89 -18.55
C LEU A 109 -3.47 10.59 -19.90
N LYS A 110 -4.59 11.30 -20.00
CA LYS A 110 -4.94 12.07 -21.22
C LYS A 110 -3.98 13.22 -21.48
N SER A 111 -3.51 13.89 -20.42
CA SER A 111 -2.51 14.97 -20.53
C SER A 111 -1.13 14.47 -20.90
N SER A 112 -0.87 13.16 -20.76
CA SER A 112 0.38 12.51 -21.12
C SER A 112 0.28 11.75 -22.45
N ASP A 113 -0.74 12.03 -23.27
CA ASP A 113 -1.00 11.41 -24.58
C ASP A 113 -1.04 9.86 -24.54
N ALA A 114 -1.58 9.28 -23.47
CA ALA A 114 -1.75 7.83 -23.34
C ALA A 114 -2.64 7.27 -24.47
N SER A 115 -2.28 6.07 -24.98
CA SER A 115 -3.00 5.43 -26.07
C SER A 115 -4.44 5.06 -25.71
N ASP A 116 -5.32 4.95 -26.71
CA ASP A 116 -6.71 4.50 -26.49
C ASP A 116 -6.79 3.14 -25.81
N GLU A 117 -5.85 2.23 -26.10
CA GLU A 117 -5.70 0.93 -25.45
C GLU A 117 -5.38 1.09 -23.95
N THR A 118 -4.44 1.96 -23.60
CA THR A 118 -4.10 2.27 -22.20
C THR A 118 -5.29 2.86 -21.46
N LEU A 119 -6.03 3.77 -22.10
CA LEU A 119 -7.24 4.38 -21.53
C LEU A 119 -8.37 3.37 -21.36
N ALA A 120 -8.46 2.36 -22.23
CA ALA A 120 -9.42 1.27 -22.12
C ALA A 120 -9.05 0.32 -20.98
N GLN A 121 -7.78 -0.09 -20.88
CA GLN A 121 -7.27 -0.92 -19.79
C GLN A 121 -7.49 -0.25 -18.44
N PHE A 122 -7.13 1.04 -18.32
CA PHE A 122 -7.34 1.83 -17.11
C PHE A 122 -8.81 1.81 -16.65
N LYS A 123 -9.76 1.94 -17.58
CA LYS A 123 -11.19 1.90 -17.24
C LYS A 123 -11.64 0.53 -16.75
N SER A 124 -11.09 -0.55 -17.32
CA SER A 124 -11.36 -1.92 -16.89
C SER A 124 -10.83 -2.14 -15.47
N ASP A 125 -9.55 -1.85 -15.26
CA ASP A 125 -8.87 -2.00 -13.97
C ASP A 125 -9.57 -1.16 -12.90
N ALA A 126 -9.92 0.10 -13.19
CA ALA A 126 -10.61 0.96 -12.24
C ALA A 126 -11.95 0.36 -11.76
N GLN A 127 -12.67 -0.38 -12.61
CA GLN A 127 -13.90 -1.06 -12.20
C GLN A 127 -13.62 -2.25 -11.27
N GLU A 128 -12.61 -3.06 -11.59
CA GLU A 128 -12.18 -4.20 -10.77
C GLU A 128 -11.68 -3.75 -9.40
N ILE A 129 -10.83 -2.72 -9.38
CA ILE A 129 -10.27 -2.13 -8.15
C ILE A 129 -11.38 -1.59 -7.25
N VAL A 130 -12.33 -0.82 -7.80
CA VAL A 130 -13.47 -0.31 -7.01
C VAL A 130 -14.28 -1.47 -6.42
N LYS A 131 -14.53 -2.53 -7.19
CA LYS A 131 -15.27 -3.70 -6.71
C LYS A 131 -14.53 -4.38 -5.55
N PHE A 132 -13.22 -4.60 -5.69
CA PHE A 132 -12.37 -5.23 -4.68
C PHE A 132 -12.27 -4.40 -3.39
N LEU A 133 -11.89 -3.12 -3.46
CA LEU A 133 -11.74 -2.30 -2.26
C LEU A 133 -13.07 -2.12 -1.51
N VAL A 134 -14.18 -2.02 -2.24
CA VAL A 134 -15.52 -1.92 -1.63
C VAL A 134 -15.96 -3.24 -0.98
N SER A 135 -15.64 -4.39 -1.56
CA SER A 135 -15.96 -5.68 -0.93
C SER A 135 -15.15 -5.85 0.37
N MET A 136 -13.87 -5.47 0.34
CA MET A 136 -12.92 -5.53 1.46
C MET A 136 -13.08 -4.44 2.52
N PHE A 137 -13.93 -3.43 2.31
CA PHE A 137 -14.05 -2.23 3.14
C PHE A 137 -13.94 -2.43 4.67
N LYS A 138 -14.51 -3.50 5.22
CA LYS A 138 -14.49 -3.75 6.68
C LYS A 138 -13.15 -4.26 7.20
N GLU A 139 -12.36 -4.87 6.33
CA GLU A 139 -11.05 -5.45 6.64
C GLU A 139 -9.91 -4.48 6.32
N LEU A 140 -10.20 -3.38 5.59
CA LEU A 140 -9.21 -2.42 5.16
C LEU A 140 -8.97 -1.34 6.22
N GLN A 141 -7.70 -1.09 6.47
CA GLN A 141 -7.18 0.15 7.02
C GLN A 141 -6.71 1.05 5.87
N PHE A 142 -6.93 2.36 6.01
CA PHE A 142 -6.63 3.32 4.96
C PHE A 142 -5.49 4.22 5.41
N TYR A 143 -4.53 4.47 4.52
CA TYR A 143 -3.37 5.29 4.83
C TYR A 143 -3.16 6.34 3.74
N MET A 144 -3.15 7.61 4.14
CA MET A 144 -2.63 8.69 3.29
C MET A 144 -1.11 8.67 3.30
N PHE A 145 -0.52 9.05 2.17
CA PHE A 145 0.92 9.23 2.06
C PHE A 145 1.40 10.46 2.85
N LYS A 146 2.72 10.66 2.88
CA LYS A 146 3.39 11.66 3.71
C LYS A 146 2.85 13.08 3.55
N SER A 147 2.49 13.48 2.33
CA SER A 147 1.98 14.82 2.04
C SER A 147 0.54 15.06 2.53
N PHE A 148 -0.18 14.02 2.97
CA PHE A 148 -1.53 14.13 3.55
C PHE A 148 -2.57 14.74 2.59
N ASP A 149 -2.42 14.54 1.27
CA ASP A 149 -3.38 14.97 0.25
C ASP A 149 -4.53 13.96 0.13
N SER A 150 -5.74 14.36 0.55
CA SER A 150 -6.95 13.53 0.53
C SER A 150 -7.52 13.30 -0.87
N GLU A 151 -6.98 13.95 -1.90
CA GLU A 151 -7.32 13.74 -3.32
C GLU A 151 -6.23 12.99 -4.10
N ALA A 152 -5.09 12.66 -3.47
CA ALA A 152 -4.01 11.87 -4.05
C ALA A 152 -4.21 10.36 -3.80
N GLY A 153 -3.19 9.54 -4.05
CA GLY A 153 -3.23 8.12 -3.76
C GLY A 153 -3.27 7.81 -2.25
N MET A 154 -3.68 6.58 -1.94
CA MET A 154 -3.65 6.01 -0.59
C MET A 154 -3.13 4.57 -0.67
N ALA A 155 -2.57 4.08 0.44
CA ALA A 155 -2.34 2.67 0.65
C ALA A 155 -3.53 2.03 1.39
N TYR A 156 -3.81 0.77 1.08
CA TYR A 156 -4.88 -0.02 1.69
C TYR A 156 -4.26 -1.22 2.38
N ALA A 157 -4.37 -1.32 3.70
CA ALA A 157 -3.79 -2.43 4.44
C ALA A 157 -4.87 -3.38 4.97
N TYR A 158 -4.57 -4.67 5.02
CA TYR A 158 -5.39 -5.65 5.70
C TYR A 158 -4.51 -6.73 6.31
N TYR A 159 -5.05 -7.50 7.25
CA TYR A 159 -4.37 -8.66 7.82
C TYR A 159 -4.94 -9.93 7.19
N PRO A 160 -4.17 -10.64 6.34
CA PRO A 160 -4.55 -11.99 5.93
C PRO A 160 -4.79 -12.90 7.14
N GLU A 161 -5.62 -13.94 6.98
CA GLU A 161 -5.90 -14.88 8.06
C GLU A 161 -4.60 -15.51 8.59
N GLY A 162 -4.37 -15.38 9.90
CA GLY A 162 -3.18 -15.89 10.58
C GLY A 162 -1.91 -15.03 10.38
N ALA A 163 -1.97 -13.91 9.66
CA ALA A 163 -0.84 -13.01 9.51
C ALA A 163 -0.63 -12.15 10.77
N ILE A 164 0.64 -11.95 11.13
CA ILE A 164 1.07 -11.10 12.24
C ILE A 164 1.37 -9.66 11.82
N ALA A 165 1.48 -9.43 10.51
CA ALA A 165 1.75 -8.13 9.92
C ALA A 165 0.77 -7.84 8.76
N PRO A 166 0.43 -6.56 8.52
CA PRO A 166 -0.49 -6.22 7.46
C PRO A 166 0.16 -6.34 6.08
N THR A 167 -0.67 -6.69 5.11
CA THR A 167 -0.37 -6.58 3.68
C THR A 167 -0.92 -5.27 3.15
N PHE A 168 -0.06 -4.48 2.51
CA PHE A 168 -0.42 -3.21 1.87
C PHE A 168 -0.67 -3.41 0.38
N CYS A 169 -1.82 -2.94 -0.11
CA CYS A 169 -2.20 -2.92 -1.50
C CYS A 169 -2.12 -1.49 -2.07
N TYR A 170 -1.70 -1.40 -3.33
CA TYR A 170 -1.47 -0.14 -4.03
C TYR A 170 -2.11 -0.16 -5.41
N ILE A 171 -2.65 0.99 -5.83
CA ILE A 171 -3.18 1.19 -7.17
C ILE A 171 -2.05 1.63 -8.11
N LYS A 172 -1.64 0.76 -9.03
CA LYS A 172 -0.54 1.00 -9.99
C LYS A 172 -0.74 2.28 -10.80
N TRP A 173 -1.99 2.55 -11.19
CA TRP A 173 -2.34 3.70 -12.02
C TRP A 173 -2.12 5.06 -11.36
N GLY A 174 -1.97 5.10 -10.03
CA GLY A 174 -1.62 6.31 -9.29
C GLY A 174 -0.12 6.47 -9.05
N LEU A 175 0.71 5.55 -9.53
CA LEU A 175 2.13 5.48 -9.21
C LEU A 175 3.00 5.57 -10.45
N LYS A 176 4.19 6.16 -10.30
CA LYS A 176 5.28 6.14 -11.29
C LYS A 176 6.51 5.48 -10.69
N GLU A 177 7.26 4.79 -11.54
CA GLU A 177 8.55 4.20 -11.17
C GLU A 177 9.68 5.22 -11.35
N VAL A 178 10.48 5.41 -10.31
CA VAL A 178 11.66 6.28 -10.32
C VAL A 178 12.90 5.46 -9.94
N LYS A 179 13.94 5.55 -10.78
CA LYS A 179 15.21 4.84 -10.59
C LYS A 179 16.29 5.83 -10.14
N PHE A 180 16.91 5.51 -9.02
CA PHE A 180 18.08 6.17 -8.46
C PHE A 180 19.35 5.33 -8.62
#